data_AF-A0A7Y6Y4B1-F1
#
_entry.id   AF-A0A7Y6Y4B1-F1
#
_cell.length_a   1.000
_cell.length_b   1.000
_cell.length_c   1.000
_cell.angle_alpha   90.00
_cell.angle_beta   90.00
_cell.angle_gamma   90.00
#
_symmetry.space_group_name_H-M   'P 1'
#
loop_
_entity.id
_entity.type
_entity.pdbx_description
1 polymer ?
#
loop_
_entity_poly.entity_id
_entity_poly.type
_entity_poly.pdbx_seq_one_letter_code
_entity_poly.pdbx_strand_id
1 'polypeptide(L)'
;MLLTFKVVSYSQEKYPKNYFRNPLDIPILLSGSFGELRSNHFHSGLDIKTQGKEGLPVYAAADGYVSRIKVQQFGYGKALYITHPNGYTTVYAHLKKFVPEVEDYVKSVQYKKESYATGNLFFKEGEFQYKKGDIIAYSGDTGGSGGPHLHFEIRDTETENIINPLYFGINVNDTIPPTIRGLKVYPVASDTRINDKRQDFQIPIKKNADGSFSADRITANSSIGFALDIYDRFNGAYNRNGIYSLEMLVNGKLYFYYNVETFSFSESKYLNLHIDYKHYKKYKRRYQKLFKESSNKLSTYKNLINNGKLTVEPKSNYIVYLIVKDFAGNSSSVRIPILGKESNTIFDKQIDTTKFKVVAKNFTKFNFNEFSVAFPKNTFYKDEYLDIKFEKGIAKIHTPTIPLDKNYTLTFNVKKYNDAEKQQLYIANLEYPKYPRYQYTRKRDSTFFTTTKTLGNYTLLSDKIKPRISLLYWKNNQWISNFKTLKVKISDIGSGIKNWRATIDGKWILMEYNHKKGILTYNFNDKKLVGSKHIFKIVVSDNVGNTNELSATFYKKQVN
;
A
#
# COMPACT_ATOMS: atom_id res chain seq x y z
N MET A 1 36.00 27.03 49.49
CA MET A 1 36.15 26.37 48.18
C MET A 1 34.87 25.58 47.90
N LEU A 2 33.87 26.19 47.26
CA LEU A 2 32.63 25.49 46.88
C LEU A 2 32.88 24.76 45.55
N LEU A 3 32.94 23.43 45.58
CA LEU A 3 32.92 22.60 44.37
C LEU A 3 31.49 22.57 43.82
N THR A 4 31.24 23.28 42.73
CA THR A 4 30.02 23.13 41.93
C THR A 4 30.18 21.93 41.00
N PHE A 5 29.57 20.79 41.37
CA PHE A 5 29.38 19.66 40.46
C PHE A 5 28.37 20.07 39.36
N LYS A 6 28.86 20.30 38.14
CA LYS A 6 28.01 20.38 36.95
C LYS A 6 27.59 18.95 36.57
N VAL A 7 26.37 18.58 36.91
CA VAL A 7 25.73 17.39 36.34
C VAL A 7 25.34 17.73 34.91
N VAL A 8 26.10 17.22 33.95
CA VAL A 8 25.73 17.24 32.53
C VAL A 8 24.73 16.12 32.32
N SER A 9 23.44 16.45 32.32
CA SER A 9 22.40 15.50 31.89
C SER A 9 22.51 15.30 30.38
N TYR A 10 23.13 14.20 29.96
CA TYR A 10 22.97 13.70 28.60
C TYR A 10 21.51 13.30 28.42
N SER A 11 20.77 14.05 27.60
CA SER A 11 19.49 13.57 27.06
C SER A 11 19.78 12.27 26.29
N GLN A 12 19.21 11.16 26.73
CA GLN A 12 19.33 9.89 26.00
C GLN A 12 18.71 10.11 24.62
N GLU A 13 19.50 9.90 23.55
CA GLU A 13 18.95 9.89 22.19
C GLU A 13 17.86 8.82 22.12
N LYS A 14 16.63 9.22 21.74
CA LYS A 14 15.46 8.33 21.71
C LYS A 14 15.67 7.09 20.84
N TYR A 15 16.47 7.20 19.77
CA TYR A 15 16.77 6.12 18.82
C TYR A 15 18.28 6.02 18.60
N PRO A 16 18.87 4.81 18.61
CA PRO A 16 20.31 4.63 18.49
C PRO A 16 20.79 4.82 17.05
N LYS A 17 21.54 5.89 16.78
CA LYS A 17 22.02 6.23 15.43
C LYS A 17 23.20 5.38 14.92
N ASN A 18 23.99 4.80 15.82
CA ASN A 18 25.22 4.06 15.45
C ASN A 18 25.08 2.54 15.56
N TYR A 19 23.93 2.05 16.06
CA TYR A 19 23.70 0.62 16.24
C TYR A 19 23.50 -0.09 14.90
N PHE A 20 22.69 0.48 14.00
CA PHE A 20 22.39 -0.09 12.71
C PHE A 20 23.35 0.41 11.62
N ARG A 21 23.72 -0.47 10.67
CA ARG A 21 24.37 -0.09 9.40
C ARG A 21 23.33 -0.01 8.28
N ASN A 22 23.71 0.63 7.18
CA ASN A 22 22.97 0.54 5.93
C ASN A 22 22.85 -0.92 5.47
N PRO A 23 21.68 -1.35 4.96
CA PRO A 23 21.42 -2.75 4.58
C PRO A 23 22.03 -3.13 3.22
N LEU A 24 22.64 -2.18 2.51
CA LEU A 24 23.33 -2.37 1.22
C LEU A 24 24.66 -1.59 1.23
N ASP A 25 25.65 -2.07 0.47
CA ASP A 25 26.94 -1.37 0.23
C ASP A 25 26.89 -0.51 -1.05
N ILE A 26 25.83 0.28 -1.20
CA ILE A 26 25.69 1.26 -2.29
C ILE A 26 25.18 2.59 -1.71
N PRO A 27 25.38 3.72 -2.40
CA PRO A 27 24.72 4.97 -2.03
C PRO A 27 23.20 4.78 -1.94
N ILE A 28 22.59 5.24 -0.84
CA ILE A 28 21.15 5.11 -0.64
C ILE A 28 20.42 6.16 -1.47
N LEU A 29 19.69 5.69 -2.47
CA LEU A 29 18.72 6.46 -3.23
C LEU A 29 17.35 5.84 -3.05
N LEU A 30 16.36 6.65 -2.66
CA LEU A 30 15.01 6.16 -2.35
C LEU A 30 14.07 6.23 -3.56
N SER A 31 13.33 5.15 -3.80
CA SER A 31 12.13 5.13 -4.65
C SER A 31 10.83 5.41 -3.89
N GLY A 32 10.87 5.35 -2.57
CA GLY A 32 9.74 5.65 -1.69
C GLY A 32 10.22 5.87 -0.25
N SER A 33 9.68 6.90 0.41
CA SER A 33 10.03 7.26 1.80
C SER A 33 9.09 6.63 2.83
N PHE A 34 9.52 6.63 4.08
CA PHE A 34 8.67 6.22 5.19
C PHE A 34 7.49 7.16 5.35
N GLY A 35 6.30 6.63 5.64
CA GLY A 35 5.09 7.44 5.83
C GLY A 35 4.51 8.00 4.53
N GLU A 36 5.07 7.65 3.36
CA GLU A 36 4.51 8.05 2.07
C GLU A 36 3.08 7.53 1.90
N LEU A 37 2.19 8.38 1.38
CA LEU A 37 0.80 8.03 1.12
C LEU A 37 0.70 7.00 -0.02
N ARG A 38 0.37 5.74 0.30
CA ARG A 38 -0.02 4.72 -0.70
C ARG A 38 -1.54 4.73 -0.88
N SER A 39 -2.06 3.84 -1.72
CA SER A 39 -3.47 3.87 -2.12
C SER A 39 -4.46 3.81 -0.95
N ASN A 40 -4.14 3.06 0.11
CA ASN A 40 -5.01 2.82 1.27
C ASN A 40 -4.23 2.62 2.59
N HIS A 41 -2.94 2.96 2.62
CA HIS A 41 -2.05 2.82 3.78
C HIS A 41 -0.85 3.77 3.62
N PHE A 42 -0.10 4.00 4.69
CA PHE A 42 1.23 4.57 4.70
C PHE A 42 2.28 3.54 4.32
N HIS A 43 3.31 3.97 3.61
CA HIS A 43 4.48 3.16 3.33
C HIS A 43 5.29 2.90 4.62
N SER A 44 5.55 1.63 4.95
CA SER A 44 6.13 1.19 6.22
C SER A 44 7.65 1.06 6.22
N GLY A 45 8.34 1.64 5.25
CA GLY A 45 9.78 1.52 5.20
C GLY A 45 10.43 2.49 4.24
N LEU A 46 11.70 2.23 3.95
CA LEU A 46 12.45 2.86 2.89
C LEU A 46 12.55 1.89 1.72
N ASP A 47 12.12 2.34 0.53
CA ASP A 47 12.36 1.59 -0.70
C ASP A 47 13.70 2.05 -1.30
N ILE A 48 14.77 1.29 -1.05
CA ILE A 48 16.13 1.60 -1.48
C ILE A 48 16.37 1.04 -2.88
N LYS A 49 16.65 1.91 -3.85
CA LYS A 49 16.89 1.51 -5.25
C LYS A 49 18.15 0.66 -5.36
N THR A 50 18.06 -0.41 -6.15
CA THR A 50 19.19 -1.32 -6.41
C THR A 50 19.81 -1.08 -7.78
N GLN A 51 19.85 0.19 -8.22
CA GLN A 51 20.40 0.62 -9.52
C GLN A 51 19.81 -0.14 -10.72
N GLY A 52 18.53 -0.52 -10.62
CA GLY A 52 17.82 -1.27 -11.67
C GLY A 52 18.20 -2.76 -11.77
N LYS A 53 18.94 -3.30 -10.80
CA LYS A 53 19.44 -4.69 -10.79
C LYS A 53 18.89 -5.48 -9.62
N GLU A 54 18.67 -6.78 -9.82
CA GLU A 54 18.44 -7.73 -8.73
C GLU A 54 19.75 -8.44 -8.37
N GLY A 55 19.85 -8.91 -7.13
CA GLY A 55 20.93 -9.78 -6.68
C GLY A 55 22.08 -9.06 -5.96
N LEU A 56 21.91 -7.80 -5.55
CA LEU A 56 22.90 -7.14 -4.70
C LEU A 56 22.89 -7.79 -3.31
N PRO A 57 24.06 -8.00 -2.67
CA PRO A 57 24.13 -8.47 -1.30
C PRO A 57 23.33 -7.55 -0.36
N VAL A 58 22.51 -8.16 0.49
CA VAL A 58 21.77 -7.50 1.56
C VAL A 58 22.39 -7.94 2.88
N TYR A 59 22.70 -6.97 3.73
CA TYR A 59 23.45 -7.17 4.95
C TYR A 59 22.59 -7.03 6.19
N ALA A 60 22.90 -7.80 7.22
CA ALA A 60 22.32 -7.62 8.55
C ALA A 60 22.69 -6.22 9.07
N ALA A 61 21.66 -5.41 9.35
CA ALA A 61 21.85 -4.05 9.84
C ALA A 61 22.50 -4.01 11.23
N ALA A 62 22.32 -5.04 12.05
CA ALA A 62 22.98 -5.20 13.34
C ALA A 62 23.01 -6.68 13.74
N ASP A 63 23.75 -7.01 14.81
CA ASP A 63 23.74 -8.32 15.45
C ASP A 63 22.32 -8.75 15.82
N GLY A 64 21.99 -10.01 15.56
CA GLY A 64 20.70 -10.58 15.90
C GLY A 64 20.50 -11.98 15.33
N TYR A 65 19.25 -12.41 15.32
CA TYR A 65 18.85 -13.70 14.76
C TYR A 65 17.62 -13.53 13.87
N VAL A 66 17.46 -14.41 12.88
CA VAL A 66 16.27 -14.38 12.02
C VAL A 66 15.07 -14.86 12.82
N SER A 67 14.21 -13.95 13.26
CA SER A 67 13.02 -14.30 14.06
C SER A 67 11.83 -14.73 13.21
N ARG A 68 11.79 -14.29 11.95
CA ARG A 68 10.69 -14.64 11.02
C ARG A 68 11.11 -14.63 9.56
N ILE A 69 10.59 -15.60 8.82
CA ILE A 69 10.63 -15.62 7.35
C ILE A 69 9.21 -15.76 6.81
N LYS A 70 8.93 -15.07 5.71
CA LYS A 70 7.69 -15.24 4.95
C LYS A 70 7.96 -15.18 3.45
N VAL A 71 7.52 -16.21 2.73
CA VAL A 71 7.48 -16.22 1.26
C VAL A 71 6.02 -16.23 0.81
N GLN A 72 5.69 -15.30 -0.08
CA GLN A 72 4.36 -15.14 -0.67
C GLN A 72 4.43 -14.51 -2.06
N GLN A 73 3.38 -14.69 -2.86
CA GLN A 73 3.33 -14.23 -4.25
C GLN A 73 3.20 -12.70 -4.38
N PHE A 74 2.53 -12.06 -3.42
CA PHE A 74 2.23 -10.62 -3.39
C PHE A 74 2.70 -10.01 -2.06
N GLY A 75 2.46 -8.72 -1.84
CA GLY A 75 2.97 -8.02 -0.65
C GLY A 75 4.50 -7.98 -0.65
N TYR A 76 5.15 -8.26 0.48
CA TYR A 76 6.62 -8.23 0.58
C TYR A 76 7.37 -9.30 -0.25
N GLY A 77 6.70 -10.27 -0.87
CA GLY A 77 7.40 -11.31 -1.61
C GLY A 77 8.14 -12.27 -0.68
N LYS A 78 9.45 -12.44 -0.92
CA LYS A 78 10.38 -13.07 0.04
C LYS A 78 10.83 -12.02 1.05
N ALA A 79 10.51 -12.24 2.32
CA ALA A 79 10.84 -11.33 3.41
C ALA A 79 11.51 -12.06 4.58
N LEU A 80 12.48 -11.39 5.17
CA LEU A 80 13.26 -11.86 6.31
C LEU A 80 13.26 -10.78 7.40
N TYR A 81 13.10 -11.21 8.65
CA TYR A 81 12.99 -10.37 9.84
C TYR A 81 14.11 -10.78 10.79
N ILE A 82 14.90 -9.81 11.25
CA ILE A 82 15.96 -10.04 12.23
C ILE A 82 15.59 -9.30 13.50
N THR A 83 15.48 -10.03 14.60
CA THR A 83 15.27 -9.45 15.93
C THR A 83 16.64 -9.21 16.58
N HIS A 84 16.78 -8.01 17.16
CA HIS A 84 18.04 -7.53 17.72
C HIS A 84 17.95 -7.45 19.25
N PRO A 85 19.07 -7.65 19.97
CA PRO A 85 19.10 -7.57 21.43
C PRO A 85 18.64 -6.23 22.03
N ASN A 86 18.66 -5.15 21.25
CA ASN A 86 18.25 -3.82 21.69
C ASN A 86 16.73 -3.54 21.60
N GLY A 87 15.91 -4.56 21.36
CA GLY A 87 14.44 -4.43 21.34
C GLY A 87 13.84 -3.95 20.02
N TYR A 88 14.62 -3.96 18.94
CA TYR A 88 14.12 -3.66 17.59
C TYR A 88 14.20 -4.87 16.65
N THR A 89 13.36 -4.87 15.63
CA THR A 89 13.35 -5.84 14.54
C THR A 89 13.59 -5.12 13.21
N THR A 90 14.56 -5.57 12.42
CA THR A 90 14.74 -5.10 11.04
C THR A 90 14.04 -6.03 10.05
N VAL A 91 13.44 -5.46 9.01
CA VAL A 91 12.71 -6.21 7.98
C VAL A 91 13.30 -5.94 6.60
N TYR A 92 13.57 -7.00 5.85
CA TYR A 92 14.14 -6.97 4.51
C TYR A 92 13.17 -7.67 3.56
N ALA A 93 12.65 -6.94 2.57
CA ALA A 93 11.58 -7.42 1.69
C ALA A 93 11.93 -7.25 0.21
N HIS A 94 11.10 -7.87 -0.64
CA HIS A 94 11.28 -8.00 -2.09
C HIS A 94 12.54 -8.77 -2.49
N LEU A 95 13.07 -9.61 -1.60
CA LEU A 95 14.32 -10.33 -1.80
C LEU A 95 14.22 -11.32 -2.97
N LYS A 96 15.33 -11.55 -3.68
CA LYS A 96 15.42 -12.54 -4.75
C LYS A 96 15.65 -13.95 -4.19
N LYS A 97 16.58 -14.06 -3.24
CA LYS A 97 16.98 -15.29 -2.56
C LYS A 97 17.59 -14.96 -1.20
N PHE A 98 17.54 -15.91 -0.28
CA PHE A 98 18.25 -15.86 0.99
C PHE A 98 19.68 -16.39 0.84
N VAL A 99 20.47 -16.35 1.92
CA VAL A 99 21.71 -17.15 2.01
C VAL A 99 21.41 -18.65 2.01
N PRO A 100 22.40 -19.50 1.62
CA PRO A 100 22.15 -20.93 1.35
C PRO A 100 21.40 -21.67 2.46
N GLU A 101 21.87 -21.58 3.71
CA GLU A 101 21.26 -22.25 4.88
C GLU A 101 19.78 -21.90 5.08
N VAL A 102 19.42 -20.63 4.89
CA VAL A 102 18.05 -20.13 5.01
C VAL A 102 17.21 -20.55 3.81
N GLU A 103 17.76 -20.45 2.60
CA GLU A 103 17.10 -20.82 1.36
C GLU A 103 16.76 -22.32 1.35
N ASP A 104 17.68 -23.17 1.81
CA ASP A 104 17.49 -24.61 1.90
C ASP A 104 16.38 -24.97 2.90
N TYR A 105 16.36 -24.34 4.07
CA TYR A 105 15.27 -24.51 5.03
C TYR A 105 13.92 -24.09 4.44
N VAL A 106 13.84 -22.90 3.82
CA VAL A 106 12.62 -22.39 3.19
C VAL A 106 12.12 -23.34 2.11
N LYS A 107 13.01 -23.82 1.23
CA LYS A 107 12.67 -24.78 0.19
C LYS A 107 12.20 -26.11 0.77
N SER A 108 12.82 -26.60 1.83
CA SER A 108 12.37 -27.84 2.50
C SER A 108 10.89 -27.74 2.93
N VAL A 109 10.49 -26.58 3.46
CA VAL A 109 9.10 -26.30 3.85
C VAL A 109 8.20 -26.20 2.63
N GLN A 110 8.62 -25.49 1.58
CA GLN A 110 7.85 -25.35 0.34
C GLN A 110 7.61 -26.70 -0.35
N TYR A 111 8.63 -27.56 -0.43
CA TYR A 111 8.53 -28.90 -1.00
C TYR A 111 7.68 -29.83 -0.14
N LYS A 112 7.80 -29.78 1.19
CA LYS A 112 6.94 -30.54 2.11
C LYS A 112 5.46 -30.15 1.97
N LYS A 113 5.18 -28.87 1.70
CA LYS A 113 3.82 -28.34 1.51
C LYS A 113 3.33 -28.40 0.06
N GLU A 114 4.20 -28.73 -0.90
CA GLU A 114 3.97 -28.52 -2.34
C GLU A 114 3.41 -27.13 -2.68
N SER A 115 3.94 -26.09 -2.03
CA SER A 115 3.43 -24.71 -2.11
C SER A 115 4.56 -23.69 -2.19
N TYR A 116 4.41 -22.69 -3.06
CA TYR A 116 5.31 -21.54 -3.08
C TYR A 116 5.22 -20.70 -1.80
N ALA A 117 4.02 -20.56 -1.23
CA ALA A 117 3.84 -19.79 -0.02
C ALA A 117 4.19 -20.63 1.23
N THR A 118 5.04 -20.09 2.10
CA THR A 118 5.48 -20.79 3.32
C THR A 118 4.51 -20.63 4.48
N GLY A 119 3.69 -19.57 4.48
CA GLY A 119 3.13 -19.01 5.71
C GLY A 119 4.21 -18.27 6.51
N ASN A 120 3.94 -17.96 7.77
CA ASN A 120 4.98 -17.45 8.66
C ASN A 120 5.82 -18.61 9.18
N LEU A 121 7.13 -18.50 9.04
CA LEU A 121 8.10 -19.36 9.70
C LEU A 121 8.71 -18.52 10.82
N PHE A 122 8.68 -19.03 12.05
CA PHE A 122 9.22 -18.35 13.23
C PHE A 122 10.36 -19.17 13.79
N PHE A 123 11.39 -18.49 14.29
CA PHE A 123 12.58 -19.13 14.85
C PHE A 123 12.89 -18.50 16.22
N LYS A 124 13.64 -19.25 17.03
CA LYS A 124 14.07 -18.82 18.36
C LYS A 124 15.46 -18.22 18.31
N GLU A 125 15.78 -17.46 19.35
CA GLU A 125 17.15 -17.03 19.60
C GLU A 125 18.09 -18.26 19.67
N GLY A 126 19.18 -18.22 18.91
CA GLY A 126 20.08 -19.37 18.71
C GLY A 126 20.02 -19.97 17.31
N GLU A 127 18.93 -19.76 16.57
CA GLU A 127 18.78 -20.20 15.18
C GLU A 127 19.09 -19.04 14.21
N PHE A 128 19.81 -19.32 13.10
CA PHE A 128 20.12 -18.33 12.05
C PHE A 128 20.63 -16.99 12.62
N GLN A 129 21.73 -17.05 13.37
CA GLN A 129 22.39 -15.89 13.96
C GLN A 129 23.28 -15.19 12.95
N TYR A 130 23.24 -13.87 12.93
CA TYR A 130 24.04 -13.03 12.05
C TYR A 130 24.65 -11.86 12.83
N LYS A 131 25.89 -11.52 12.47
CA LYS A 131 26.59 -10.33 12.93
C LYS A 131 26.29 -9.14 12.02
N LYS A 132 26.41 -7.95 12.59
CA LYS A 132 26.32 -6.69 11.84
C LYS A 132 27.26 -6.75 10.63
N GLY A 133 26.67 -6.69 9.44
CA GLY A 133 27.42 -6.73 8.18
C GLY A 133 27.58 -8.10 7.53
N ASP A 134 27.02 -9.16 8.11
CA ASP A 134 26.90 -10.44 7.42
C ASP A 134 25.91 -10.34 6.27
N ILE A 135 26.18 -11.05 5.16
CA ILE A 135 25.22 -11.20 4.07
C ILE A 135 24.11 -12.13 4.55
N ILE A 136 22.86 -11.69 4.43
CA ILE A 136 21.66 -12.45 4.87
C ILE A 136 20.76 -12.81 3.69
N ALA A 137 20.84 -12.04 2.61
CA ALA A 137 20.00 -12.24 1.43
C ALA A 137 20.57 -11.48 0.23
N TYR A 138 19.83 -11.53 -0.87
CA TYR A 138 20.12 -10.78 -2.08
C TYR A 138 18.88 -10.02 -2.54
N SER A 139 19.05 -8.75 -2.91
CA SER A 139 17.96 -7.87 -3.32
C SER A 139 17.22 -8.40 -4.55
N GLY A 140 15.96 -8.03 -4.74
CA GLY A 140 15.15 -8.61 -5.80
C GLY A 140 13.98 -7.75 -6.24
N ASP A 141 13.01 -8.41 -6.86
CA ASP A 141 11.76 -7.82 -7.31
C ASP A 141 10.53 -8.70 -6.98
N THR A 142 10.65 -9.56 -5.96
CA THR A 142 9.58 -10.50 -5.58
C THR A 142 8.42 -9.77 -4.90
N GLY A 143 7.21 -10.34 -4.97
CA GLY A 143 6.03 -9.73 -4.37
C GLY A 143 5.48 -8.53 -5.16
N GLY A 144 4.73 -7.67 -4.48
CA GLY A 144 4.05 -6.50 -5.02
C GLY A 144 4.96 -5.29 -5.22
N SER A 145 6.05 -5.47 -5.97
CA SER A 145 7.05 -4.43 -6.26
C SER A 145 6.82 -3.75 -7.63
N GLY A 146 7.21 -2.48 -7.78
CA GLY A 146 7.21 -1.76 -9.07
C GLY A 146 8.46 -1.96 -9.94
N GLY A 147 9.53 -2.53 -9.38
CA GLY A 147 10.82 -2.79 -10.02
C GLY A 147 11.90 -3.11 -8.99
N PRO A 148 13.11 -3.52 -9.37
CA PRO A 148 14.14 -3.95 -8.41
C PRO A 148 14.48 -2.89 -7.36
N HIS A 149 14.29 -3.23 -6.09
CA HIS A 149 14.65 -2.43 -4.92
C HIS A 149 14.71 -3.32 -3.67
N LEU A 150 15.28 -2.79 -2.58
CA LEU A 150 15.16 -3.37 -1.24
C LEU A 150 14.15 -2.55 -0.44
N HIS A 151 13.11 -3.18 0.09
CA HIS A 151 12.25 -2.56 1.10
C HIS A 151 12.82 -2.87 2.48
N PHE A 152 13.13 -1.82 3.24
CA PHE A 152 13.77 -1.90 4.55
C PHE A 152 12.94 -1.21 5.63
N GLU A 153 12.71 -1.89 6.74
CA GLU A 153 11.98 -1.37 7.89
C GLU A 153 12.74 -1.57 9.19
N ILE A 154 12.46 -0.71 10.17
CA ILE A 154 12.81 -0.91 11.57
C ILE A 154 11.52 -0.84 12.39
N ARG A 155 11.31 -1.84 13.24
CA ARG A 155 10.13 -1.94 14.10
C ARG A 155 10.54 -2.08 15.54
N ASP A 156 9.71 -1.55 16.42
CA ASP A 156 9.71 -1.93 17.82
C ASP A 156 9.32 -3.41 17.95
N THR A 157 10.13 -4.23 18.62
CA THR A 157 9.93 -5.69 18.66
C THR A 157 8.68 -6.08 19.45
N GLU A 158 8.36 -5.35 20.53
CA GLU A 158 7.22 -5.69 21.39
C GLU A 158 5.89 -5.28 20.75
N THR A 159 5.83 -4.05 20.24
CA THR A 159 4.59 -3.46 19.74
C THR A 159 4.37 -3.67 18.24
N GLU A 160 5.40 -4.08 17.50
CA GLU A 160 5.43 -4.13 16.02
C GLU A 160 5.14 -2.77 15.35
N ASN A 161 5.18 -1.68 16.11
CA ASN A 161 5.09 -0.34 15.55
C ASN A 161 6.28 -0.10 14.63
N ILE A 162 5.98 0.42 13.44
CA ILE A 162 6.99 0.69 12.44
C ILE A 162 7.49 2.09 12.66
N ILE A 163 8.82 2.23 12.75
CA ILE A 163 9.50 3.48 13.05
C ILE A 163 10.26 3.92 11.81
N ASN A 164 10.28 5.22 11.53
CA ASN A 164 11.02 5.77 10.40
C ASN A 164 12.52 5.40 10.50
N PRO A 165 13.06 4.58 9.58
CA PRO A 165 14.44 4.10 9.68
C PRO A 165 15.51 5.20 9.66
N LEU A 166 15.17 6.41 9.16
CA LEU A 166 16.09 7.55 9.16
C LEU A 166 16.48 8.01 10.58
N TYR A 167 15.70 7.68 11.61
CA TYR A 167 16.08 7.94 13.01
C TYR A 167 17.24 7.09 13.51
N PHE A 168 17.56 5.99 12.83
CA PHE A 168 18.54 4.99 13.26
C PHE A 168 19.89 5.12 12.52
N GLY A 169 20.17 6.32 11.97
CA GLY A 169 21.44 6.61 11.28
C GLY A 169 21.51 6.11 9.84
N ILE A 170 20.38 5.73 9.24
CA ILE A 170 20.31 5.43 7.81
C ILE A 170 20.37 6.74 7.02
N ASN A 171 21.55 7.05 6.49
CA ASN A 171 21.83 8.34 5.85
C ASN A 171 21.32 8.38 4.40
N VAL A 172 20.49 9.37 4.10
CA VAL A 172 20.03 9.71 2.75
C VAL A 172 20.32 11.18 2.53
N ASN A 173 20.99 11.52 1.42
CA ASN A 173 21.30 12.92 1.13
C ASN A 173 20.02 13.67 0.76
N ASP A 174 19.72 14.72 1.52
CA ASP A 174 18.52 15.53 1.33
C ASP A 174 18.74 17.00 1.67
N THR A 175 18.80 17.83 0.64
CA THR A 175 18.93 19.29 0.73
C THR A 175 17.80 20.01 0.01
N ILE A 176 16.73 19.30 -0.37
CA ILE A 176 15.69 19.81 -1.26
C ILE A 176 14.41 20.04 -0.44
N PRO A 177 13.91 21.28 -0.31
CA PRO A 177 12.68 21.50 0.42
C PRO A 177 11.47 20.86 -0.28
N PRO A 178 10.48 20.32 0.50
CA PRO A 178 9.25 19.79 -0.05
C PRO A 178 8.54 20.78 -0.98
N THR A 179 7.87 20.28 -2.02
CA THR A 179 7.17 21.12 -2.99
C THR A 179 5.68 21.27 -2.67
N ILE A 180 5.20 22.51 -2.53
CA ILE A 180 3.78 22.84 -2.48
C ILE A 180 3.25 23.10 -3.90
N ARG A 181 2.30 22.29 -4.36
CA ARG A 181 1.68 22.42 -5.70
C ARG A 181 0.33 23.10 -5.69
N GLY A 182 -0.37 23.07 -4.57
CA GLY A 182 -1.73 23.59 -4.47
C GLY A 182 -2.19 23.71 -3.03
N LEU A 183 -3.08 24.68 -2.82
CA LEU A 183 -3.70 25.00 -1.54
C LEU A 183 -5.21 24.95 -1.71
N LYS A 184 -5.89 24.28 -0.78
CA LYS A 184 -7.35 24.28 -0.68
C LYS A 184 -7.82 24.73 0.69
N VAL A 185 -8.99 25.35 0.71
CA VAL A 185 -9.75 25.71 1.91
C VAL A 185 -11.14 25.08 1.84
N TYR A 186 -11.63 24.62 2.98
CA TYR A 186 -12.88 23.87 3.13
C TYR A 186 -13.78 24.55 4.15
N PRO A 187 -15.09 24.69 3.85
CA PRO A 187 -16.08 25.04 4.86
C PRO A 187 -16.33 23.81 5.74
N VAL A 188 -16.11 23.93 7.05
CA VAL A 188 -16.21 22.79 7.98
C VAL A 188 -17.55 22.77 8.73
N ALA A 189 -18.14 23.94 9.00
CA ALA A 189 -19.47 24.04 9.60
C ALA A 189 -20.57 24.29 8.54
N SER A 190 -21.84 24.19 8.96
CA SER A 190 -23.00 24.41 8.09
C SER A 190 -23.18 25.88 7.69
N ASP A 191 -22.86 26.79 8.61
CA ASP A 191 -22.94 28.23 8.49
C ASP A 191 -21.68 28.87 7.86
N THR A 192 -20.60 28.12 7.70
CA THR A 192 -19.36 28.62 7.09
C THR A 192 -19.57 29.11 5.66
N ARG A 193 -19.03 30.29 5.37
CA ARG A 193 -18.83 30.84 4.03
C ARG A 193 -17.37 31.22 3.88
N ILE A 194 -16.84 30.97 2.69
CA ILE A 194 -15.52 31.40 2.25
C ILE A 194 -15.74 32.17 0.96
N ASN A 195 -15.30 33.43 0.90
CA ASN A 195 -15.60 34.33 -0.21
C ASN A 195 -17.10 34.30 -0.58
N ASP A 196 -17.96 34.41 0.44
CA ASP A 196 -19.42 34.41 0.36
C ASP A 196 -20.09 33.11 -0.15
N LYS A 197 -19.34 32.00 -0.33
CA LYS A 197 -19.92 30.70 -0.75
C LYS A 197 -19.61 29.57 0.22
N ARG A 198 -20.48 28.56 0.26
CA ARG A 198 -20.29 27.31 1.02
C ARG A 198 -19.80 26.17 0.12
N GLN A 199 -18.57 26.29 -0.37
CA GLN A 199 -17.91 25.27 -1.18
C GLN A 199 -16.42 25.22 -0.89
N ASP A 200 -15.77 24.11 -1.23
CA ASP A 200 -14.30 24.05 -1.19
C ASP A 200 -13.72 24.91 -2.33
N PHE A 201 -12.62 25.60 -2.02
CA PHE A 201 -11.94 26.46 -2.97
C PHE A 201 -10.47 26.10 -3.04
N GLN A 202 -9.92 26.11 -4.26
CA GLN A 202 -8.48 26.17 -4.44
C GLN A 202 -8.05 27.63 -4.37
N ILE A 203 -7.11 27.95 -3.47
CA ILE A 203 -6.57 29.30 -3.33
C ILE A 203 -5.33 29.38 -4.24
N PRO A 204 -5.24 30.38 -5.14
CA PRO A 204 -4.02 30.63 -5.89
C PRO A 204 -2.83 30.88 -4.94
N ILE A 205 -1.68 30.32 -5.29
CA ILE A 205 -0.43 30.51 -4.55
C ILE A 205 0.62 31.08 -5.49
N LYS A 206 1.34 32.10 -5.04
CA LYS A 206 2.48 32.71 -5.73
C LYS A 206 3.76 32.39 -4.97
N LYS A 207 4.79 31.93 -5.69
CA LYS A 207 6.12 31.71 -5.12
C LYS A 207 6.83 33.07 -4.97
N ASN A 208 7.40 33.32 -3.80
CA ASN A 208 8.18 34.50 -3.46
C ASN A 208 9.67 34.28 -3.82
N ALA A 209 10.47 35.36 -3.78
CA ALA A 209 11.90 35.31 -4.11
C ALA A 209 12.71 34.44 -3.13
N ASP A 210 12.30 34.39 -1.87
CA ASP A 210 12.89 33.57 -0.80
C ASP A 210 12.49 32.08 -0.87
N GLY A 211 11.70 31.69 -1.88
CA GLY A 211 11.21 30.33 -2.06
C GLY A 211 9.93 29.98 -1.31
N SER A 212 9.48 30.83 -0.38
CA SER A 212 8.19 30.69 0.30
C SER A 212 7.02 30.97 -0.64
N PHE A 213 5.79 30.68 -0.21
CA PHE A 213 4.57 30.95 -0.98
C PHE A 213 3.67 31.95 -0.26
N SER A 214 3.00 32.78 -1.03
CA SER A 214 1.92 33.65 -0.56
C SER A 214 0.63 33.27 -1.27
N ALA A 215 -0.48 33.28 -0.53
CA ALA A 215 -1.81 33.08 -1.07
C ALA A 215 -2.59 34.39 -1.07
N ASP A 216 -3.55 34.52 -1.99
CA ASP A 216 -4.46 35.67 -2.01
C ASP A 216 -5.29 35.71 -0.72
N ARG A 217 -5.68 36.93 -0.32
CA ARG A 217 -6.55 37.11 0.85
C ARG A 217 -7.91 36.48 0.59
N ILE A 218 -8.40 35.73 1.56
CA ILE A 218 -9.77 35.19 1.56
C ILE A 218 -10.60 35.86 2.67
N THR A 219 -11.92 35.90 2.47
CA THR A 219 -12.87 36.19 3.54
C THR A 219 -13.49 34.89 4.04
N ALA A 220 -13.76 34.80 5.34
CA ALA A 220 -14.44 33.65 5.92
C ALA A 220 -15.21 33.99 7.20
N ASN A 221 -16.08 33.08 7.62
CA ASN A 221 -16.74 33.09 8.92
C ASN A 221 -16.83 31.66 9.49
N SER A 222 -16.99 31.53 10.80
CA SER A 222 -17.16 30.23 11.47
C SER A 222 -15.98 29.29 11.15
N SER A 223 -16.20 27.98 11.11
CA SER A 223 -15.12 26.98 11.06
C SER A 223 -14.65 26.64 9.64
N ILE A 224 -13.37 26.88 9.35
CA ILE A 224 -12.69 26.50 8.10
C ILE A 224 -11.55 25.50 8.36
N GLY A 225 -11.15 24.79 7.31
CA GLY A 225 -9.99 23.89 7.31
C GLY A 225 -9.18 24.01 6.03
N PHE A 226 -7.90 23.65 6.08
CA PHE A 226 -6.97 23.72 4.94
C PHE A 226 -6.48 22.35 4.50
N ALA A 227 -6.06 22.25 3.24
CA ALA A 227 -5.31 21.10 2.75
C ALA A 227 -4.28 21.51 1.68
N LEU A 228 -3.20 20.73 1.55
CA LEU A 228 -2.14 20.97 0.59
C LEU A 228 -1.94 19.79 -0.36
N ASP A 229 -1.74 20.06 -1.65
CA ASP A 229 -1.16 19.10 -2.61
C ASP A 229 0.36 19.27 -2.58
N ILE A 230 1.03 18.29 -1.97
CA ILE A 230 2.43 18.35 -1.57
C ILE A 230 3.13 17.03 -1.81
N TYR A 231 4.43 17.11 -2.04
CA TYR A 231 5.31 15.96 -2.15
C TYR A 231 6.75 16.38 -1.87
N ASP A 232 7.58 15.39 -1.59
CA ASP A 232 9.00 15.58 -1.32
C ASP A 232 9.89 14.92 -2.38
N ARG A 233 11.18 15.27 -2.42
CA ARG A 233 12.20 14.71 -3.32
C ARG A 233 13.59 14.72 -2.69
N PHE A 234 14.23 13.57 -2.66
CA PHE A 234 15.65 13.46 -2.30
C PHE A 234 16.58 13.87 -3.44
N ASN A 235 17.82 14.25 -3.11
CA ASN A 235 18.87 14.47 -4.10
C ASN A 235 19.10 13.21 -4.95
N GLY A 236 19.32 13.38 -6.26
CA GLY A 236 19.58 12.27 -7.18
C GLY A 236 18.38 11.36 -7.49
N ALA A 237 17.18 11.66 -6.97
CA ALA A 237 15.96 10.87 -7.22
C ALA A 237 14.80 11.76 -7.69
N TYR A 238 14.31 11.51 -8.92
CA TYR A 238 13.22 12.30 -9.52
C TYR A 238 11.80 11.88 -9.08
N ASN A 239 11.65 10.70 -8.47
CA ASN A 239 10.38 10.21 -7.94
C ASN A 239 9.85 11.13 -6.84
N ARG A 240 8.53 11.24 -6.74
CA ARG A 240 7.87 11.95 -5.65
C ARG A 240 7.83 11.03 -4.43
N ASN A 241 8.19 11.56 -3.27
CA ASN A 241 8.16 10.87 -1.98
C ASN A 241 7.19 11.56 -1.03
N GLY A 242 6.92 10.91 0.10
CA GLY A 242 6.17 11.49 1.21
C GLY A 242 7.00 12.51 1.98
N ILE A 243 6.31 13.54 2.47
CA ILE A 243 6.83 14.54 3.42
C ILE A 243 6.97 13.93 4.82
N TYR A 244 7.74 14.57 5.70
CA TYR A 244 7.92 14.13 7.08
C TYR A 244 6.93 14.78 8.06
N SER A 245 6.71 16.10 7.95
CA SER A 245 5.77 16.81 8.84
C SER A 245 4.95 17.91 8.18
N LEU A 246 3.79 18.20 8.79
CA LEU A 246 2.89 19.30 8.46
C LEU A 246 2.51 20.09 9.69
N GLU A 247 2.57 21.41 9.57
CA GLU A 247 2.29 22.35 10.66
C GLU A 247 1.34 23.45 10.17
N MET A 248 0.42 23.87 11.03
CA MET A 248 -0.39 25.08 10.83
C MET A 248 -0.16 26.02 12.00
N LEU A 249 0.33 27.23 11.71
CA LEU A 249 0.40 28.33 12.66
C LEU A 249 -0.71 29.33 12.36
N VAL A 250 -1.43 29.79 13.38
CA VAL A 250 -2.42 30.85 13.27
C VAL A 250 -1.99 31.98 14.19
N ASN A 251 -1.70 33.15 13.61
CA ASN A 251 -1.14 34.31 14.34
C ASN A 251 0.08 33.93 15.21
N GLY A 252 0.94 33.05 14.67
CA GLY A 252 2.14 32.54 15.35
C GLY A 252 1.93 31.35 16.28
N LYS A 253 0.69 30.99 16.62
CA LYS A 253 0.38 29.85 17.52
C LYS A 253 0.21 28.55 16.74
N LEU A 254 0.86 27.47 17.18
CA LEU A 254 0.69 26.14 16.61
C LEU A 254 -0.73 25.62 16.84
N TYR A 255 -1.45 25.38 15.75
CA TYR A 255 -2.85 24.93 15.73
C TYR A 255 -2.99 23.47 15.30
N PHE A 256 -2.09 22.99 14.44
CA PHE A 256 -2.08 21.64 13.93
C PHE A 256 -0.64 21.17 13.77
N TYR A 257 -0.36 19.95 14.20
CA TYR A 257 0.91 19.28 13.94
C TYR A 257 0.67 17.82 13.56
N TYR A 258 1.35 17.39 12.51
CA TYR A 258 1.37 16.01 12.01
C TYR A 258 2.80 15.63 11.68
N ASN A 259 3.26 14.45 12.12
CA ASN A 259 4.55 13.90 11.71
C ASN A 259 4.52 12.38 11.54
N VAL A 260 5.33 11.86 10.62
CA VAL A 260 5.49 10.41 10.39
C VAL A 260 6.76 9.88 11.03
N GLU A 261 6.78 9.87 12.36
CA GLU A 261 7.87 9.26 13.14
C GLU A 261 7.68 7.76 13.31
N THR A 262 6.47 7.34 13.67
CA THR A 262 6.08 5.95 13.85
C THR A 262 4.59 5.80 13.58
N PHE A 263 4.15 4.61 13.19
CA PHE A 263 2.72 4.27 13.11
C PHE A 263 2.50 2.77 13.29
N SER A 264 1.25 2.35 13.56
CA SER A 264 0.87 0.93 13.51
C SER A 264 0.21 0.55 12.18
N PHE A 265 0.36 -0.69 11.73
CA PHE A 265 -0.36 -1.16 10.52
C PHE A 265 -1.89 -1.01 10.65
N SER A 266 -2.42 -1.16 11.87
CA SER A 266 -3.85 -1.14 12.16
C SER A 266 -4.50 0.23 11.90
N GLU A 267 -3.77 1.31 12.15
CA GLU A 267 -4.27 2.67 11.97
C GLU A 267 -4.02 3.22 10.56
N SER A 268 -3.08 2.63 9.82
CA SER A 268 -2.64 3.11 8.49
C SER A 268 -3.79 3.33 7.48
N LYS A 269 -4.89 2.56 7.61
CA LYS A 269 -6.11 2.72 6.81
C LYS A 269 -6.79 4.10 6.96
N TYR A 270 -6.62 4.77 8.11
CA TYR A 270 -7.20 6.09 8.38
C TYR A 270 -6.50 7.22 7.58
N LEU A 271 -5.44 6.90 6.84
CA LEU A 271 -4.89 7.73 5.76
C LEU A 271 -5.99 8.29 4.84
N ASN A 272 -6.98 7.47 4.48
CA ASN A 272 -8.04 7.91 3.57
C ASN A 272 -8.93 9.02 4.18
N LEU A 273 -8.92 9.20 5.50
CA LEU A 273 -9.56 10.34 6.17
C LEU A 273 -8.63 11.56 6.28
N HIS A 274 -7.30 11.34 6.25
CA HIS A 274 -6.30 12.41 6.28
C HIS A 274 -6.24 13.19 4.95
N ILE A 275 -6.64 12.57 3.84
CA ILE A 275 -6.67 13.23 2.53
C ILE A 275 -8.08 13.66 2.10
N ASP A 276 -8.16 14.57 1.13
CA ASP A 276 -9.36 14.77 0.31
C ASP A 276 -9.55 13.55 -0.62
N TYR A 277 -10.15 12.49 -0.07
CA TYR A 277 -10.34 11.21 -0.76
C TYR A 277 -11.23 11.33 -2.00
N LYS A 278 -12.27 12.18 -1.94
CA LYS A 278 -13.14 12.46 -3.10
C LYS A 278 -12.35 13.08 -4.25
N HIS A 279 -11.53 14.09 -3.97
CA HIS A 279 -10.67 14.70 -4.97
C HIS A 279 -9.64 13.70 -5.51
N TYR A 280 -9.02 12.90 -4.64
CA TYR A 280 -8.08 11.86 -5.06
C TYR A 280 -8.71 10.83 -6.00
N LYS A 281 -9.91 10.32 -5.69
CA LYS A 281 -10.54 9.30 -6.54
C LYS A 281 -10.93 9.85 -7.92
N LYS A 282 -11.34 11.12 -8.01
CA LYS A 282 -11.72 11.79 -9.26
C LYS A 282 -10.53 12.26 -10.10
N TYR A 283 -9.49 12.81 -9.49
CA TYR A 283 -8.40 13.51 -10.20
C TYR A 283 -7.01 12.91 -10.01
N LYS A 284 -6.87 11.87 -9.18
CA LYS A 284 -5.59 11.23 -8.82
C LYS A 284 -4.55 12.21 -8.23
N ARG A 285 -5.02 13.31 -7.63
CA ARG A 285 -4.22 14.28 -6.85
C ARG A 285 -4.63 14.21 -5.39
N ARG A 286 -3.66 14.22 -4.47
CA ARG A 286 -3.94 14.13 -3.04
C ARG A 286 -3.74 15.50 -2.40
N TYR A 287 -4.79 15.99 -1.76
CA TYR A 287 -4.69 17.09 -0.82
C TYR A 287 -4.64 16.51 0.60
N GLN A 288 -3.56 16.74 1.33
CA GLN A 288 -3.39 16.35 2.73
C GLN A 288 -4.01 17.41 3.62
N LYS A 289 -4.96 17.02 4.48
CA LYS A 289 -5.69 17.95 5.34
C LYS A 289 -4.84 18.36 6.53
N LEU A 290 -4.87 19.65 6.86
CA LEU A 290 -4.36 20.21 8.11
C LEU A 290 -5.47 20.33 9.17
N PHE A 291 -6.45 19.43 9.11
CA PHE A 291 -7.48 19.25 10.12
C PHE A 291 -7.87 17.76 10.20
N LYS A 292 -8.16 17.30 11.42
CA LYS A 292 -8.48 15.91 11.73
C LYS A 292 -9.99 15.70 11.71
N GLU A 293 -10.44 14.70 10.95
CA GLU A 293 -11.82 14.20 11.04
C GLU A 293 -12.03 13.43 12.34
N SER A 294 -13.23 13.51 12.93
CA SER A 294 -13.53 12.89 14.23
C SER A 294 -13.32 11.37 14.25
N SER A 295 -13.63 10.69 13.14
CA SER A 295 -13.46 9.23 13.01
C SER A 295 -12.01 8.82 12.71
N ASN A 296 -11.10 9.77 12.50
CA ASN A 296 -9.70 9.49 12.19
C ASN A 296 -8.93 9.15 13.47
N LYS A 297 -8.24 7.99 13.48
CA LYS A 297 -7.52 7.48 14.66
C LYS A 297 -6.00 7.48 14.52
N LEU A 298 -5.45 8.18 13.54
CA LEU A 298 -4.00 8.22 13.37
C LEU A 298 -3.31 8.84 14.60
N SER A 299 -2.28 8.15 15.08
CA SER A 299 -1.35 8.58 16.14
C SER A 299 -0.38 9.67 15.68
N THR A 300 -0.24 9.86 14.36
CA THR A 300 0.66 10.84 13.75
C THR A 300 0.23 12.30 13.92
N TYR A 301 -1.02 12.55 14.33
CA TYR A 301 -1.45 13.88 14.74
C TYR A 301 -1.04 14.16 16.19
N LYS A 302 -0.42 15.32 16.43
CA LYS A 302 0.02 15.76 17.76
C LYS A 302 -0.43 17.19 18.00
N ASN A 303 -0.68 17.56 19.27
CA ASN A 303 -0.91 18.95 19.69
C ASN A 303 -1.95 19.73 18.87
N LEU A 304 -3.14 19.14 18.65
CA LEU A 304 -4.19 19.76 17.84
C LEU A 304 -5.04 20.74 18.66
N ILE A 305 -5.18 21.97 18.17
CA ILE A 305 -6.19 22.92 18.65
C ILE A 305 -7.43 22.78 17.76
N ASN A 306 -8.59 22.49 18.37
CA ASN A 306 -9.85 22.30 17.66
C ASN A 306 -9.74 21.32 16.46
N ASN A 307 -8.96 20.25 16.62
CA ASN A 307 -8.65 19.30 15.55
C ASN A 307 -8.06 19.94 14.28
N GLY A 308 -7.33 21.05 14.39
CA GLY A 308 -6.76 21.80 13.26
C GLY A 308 -7.79 22.64 12.47
N LYS A 309 -9.01 22.79 12.99
CA LYS A 309 -10.04 23.65 12.38
C LYS A 309 -9.92 25.07 12.93
N LEU A 310 -9.87 26.05 12.04
CA LEU A 310 -9.80 27.46 12.41
C LEU A 310 -11.22 28.03 12.48
N THR A 311 -11.63 28.54 13.64
CA THR A 311 -12.84 29.36 13.77
C THR A 311 -12.49 30.82 13.48
N VAL A 312 -13.15 31.39 12.48
CA VAL A 312 -12.94 32.76 12.00
C VAL A 312 -14.06 33.64 12.53
N GLU A 313 -13.69 34.57 13.41
CA GLU A 313 -14.60 35.54 14.00
C GLU A 313 -14.80 36.76 13.09
N PRO A 314 -16.00 37.33 13.02
CA PRO A 314 -16.26 38.54 12.24
C PRO A 314 -15.31 39.69 12.62
N LYS A 315 -14.93 40.51 11.63
CA LYS A 315 -14.07 41.70 11.78
C LYS A 315 -12.65 41.40 12.32
N SER A 316 -12.30 40.13 12.52
CA SER A 316 -10.96 39.71 12.93
C SER A 316 -10.05 39.45 11.75
N ASN A 317 -8.74 39.63 11.94
CA ASN A 317 -7.72 39.32 10.93
C ASN A 317 -6.87 38.13 11.40
N TYR A 318 -6.63 37.18 10.50
CA TYR A 318 -5.79 36.03 10.76
C TYR A 318 -4.69 35.93 9.72
N ILE A 319 -3.48 35.64 10.17
CA ILE A 319 -2.37 35.21 9.34
C ILE A 319 -2.12 33.74 9.63
N VAL A 320 -2.36 32.90 8.63
CA VAL A 320 -2.11 31.45 8.70
C VAL A 320 -0.85 31.11 7.94
N TYR A 321 0.05 30.35 8.56
CA TYR A 321 1.18 29.72 7.89
C TYR A 321 0.96 28.21 7.87
N LEU A 322 1.06 27.61 6.68
CA LEU A 322 1.12 26.16 6.53
C LEU A 322 2.56 25.80 6.18
N ILE A 323 3.21 24.99 7.01
CA ILE A 323 4.64 24.65 6.91
C ILE A 323 4.75 23.15 6.65
N VAL A 324 5.59 22.78 5.69
CA VAL A 324 5.86 21.41 5.28
C VAL A 324 7.36 21.18 5.42
N LYS A 325 7.75 20.07 6.07
CA LYS A 325 9.16 19.70 6.25
C LYS A 325 9.43 18.28 5.79
N ASP A 326 10.63 18.06 5.28
CA ASP A 326 11.22 16.74 5.12
C ASP A 326 11.88 16.28 6.43
N PHE A 327 12.51 15.11 6.41
CA PHE A 327 13.17 14.56 7.60
C PHE A 327 14.48 15.29 7.95
N ALA A 328 15.20 15.79 6.94
CA ALA A 328 16.45 16.54 7.12
C ALA A 328 16.22 17.96 7.70
N GLY A 329 14.98 18.44 7.64
CA GLY A 329 14.56 19.74 8.15
C GLY A 329 14.44 20.82 7.07
N ASN A 330 14.62 20.50 5.78
CA ASN A 330 14.34 21.48 4.74
C ASN A 330 12.82 21.73 4.69
N SER A 331 12.43 22.97 4.40
CA SER A 331 11.05 23.40 4.59
C SER A 331 10.53 24.29 3.48
N SER A 332 9.22 24.20 3.26
CA SER A 332 8.44 25.11 2.43
C SER A 332 7.22 25.58 3.21
N SER A 333 6.84 26.84 3.03
CA SER A 333 5.69 27.41 3.72
C SER A 333 4.79 28.22 2.80
N VAL A 334 3.50 28.28 3.10
CA VAL A 334 2.56 29.21 2.48
C VAL A 334 1.90 30.11 3.52
N ARG A 335 1.91 31.42 3.26
CA ARG A 335 1.24 32.46 4.07
C ARG A 335 -0.14 32.79 3.50
N ILE A 336 -1.17 32.77 4.33
CA ILE A 336 -2.57 32.99 3.95
C ILE A 336 -3.17 34.08 4.84
N PRO A 337 -3.43 35.29 4.32
CA PRO A 337 -4.19 36.31 5.03
C PRO A 337 -5.69 36.03 4.95
N ILE A 338 -6.40 36.14 6.08
CA ILE A 338 -7.84 35.87 6.19
C ILE A 338 -8.51 37.05 6.91
N LEU A 339 -9.61 37.54 6.33
CA LEU A 339 -10.47 38.53 6.96
C LEU A 339 -11.79 37.88 7.37
N GLY A 340 -12.15 38.05 8.64
CA GLY A 340 -13.43 37.63 9.18
C GLY A 340 -14.57 38.51 8.69
N LYS A 341 -15.62 37.90 8.12
CA LYS A 341 -16.83 38.58 7.65
C LYS A 341 -18.05 38.08 8.43
N GLU A 342 -19.07 38.92 8.59
CA GLU A 342 -20.35 38.49 9.15
C GLU A 342 -21.04 37.49 8.21
N SER A 343 -21.77 36.53 8.79
CA SER A 343 -22.50 35.50 8.04
C SER A 343 -23.92 35.98 7.74
N ASN A 344 -24.30 36.08 6.47
CA ASN A 344 -25.66 36.50 6.07
C ASN A 344 -26.59 35.30 5.76
N THR A 345 -26.47 34.16 6.44
CA THR A 345 -27.08 32.90 5.94
C THR A 345 -28.56 32.71 6.22
N ILE A 346 -29.36 32.51 5.14
CA ILE A 346 -30.66 31.81 5.13
C ILE A 346 -30.66 30.53 4.25
N PHE A 347 -29.62 30.25 3.44
CA PHE A 347 -29.64 29.06 2.58
C PHE A 347 -28.73 27.93 3.06
N ASP A 348 -29.37 26.86 3.54
CA ASP A 348 -28.75 25.57 3.76
C ASP A 348 -28.56 24.83 2.43
N LYS A 349 -27.38 24.20 2.27
CA LYS A 349 -27.18 23.27 1.16
C LYS A 349 -28.16 22.13 1.33
N GLN A 350 -28.98 21.86 0.32
CA GLN A 350 -29.86 20.71 0.31
C GLN A 350 -29.04 19.45 0.63
N ILE A 351 -29.37 18.81 1.75
CA ILE A 351 -28.75 17.56 2.17
C ILE A 351 -29.07 16.53 1.09
N ASP A 352 -28.10 15.70 0.71
CA ASP A 352 -28.37 14.58 -0.19
C ASP A 352 -29.39 13.65 0.50
N THR A 353 -30.59 13.55 -0.08
CA THR A 353 -31.71 12.77 0.46
C THR A 353 -31.99 11.53 -0.37
N THR A 354 -30.99 10.97 -1.07
CA THR A 354 -31.23 9.72 -1.81
C THR A 354 -31.91 8.68 -0.92
N LYS A 355 -32.77 7.85 -1.51
CA LYS A 355 -33.56 6.84 -0.78
C LYS A 355 -32.70 5.86 0.03
N PHE A 356 -31.42 5.72 -0.30
CA PHE A 356 -30.53 4.70 0.26
C PHE A 356 -29.61 5.28 1.35
N LYS A 357 -30.20 5.61 2.51
CA LYS A 357 -29.46 6.04 3.69
C LYS A 357 -28.81 4.84 4.41
N VAL A 358 -27.52 4.94 4.71
CA VAL A 358 -26.78 3.99 5.56
C VAL A 358 -26.36 4.71 6.84
N VAL A 359 -26.90 4.27 7.97
CA VAL A 359 -26.46 4.73 9.29
C VAL A 359 -25.21 3.96 9.69
N ALA A 360 -24.09 4.63 9.92
CA ALA A 360 -22.77 3.99 10.04
C ALA A 360 -22.73 2.89 11.12
N LYS A 361 -23.43 3.12 12.24
CA LYS A 361 -23.43 2.21 13.39
C LYS A 361 -24.35 0.99 13.22
N ASN A 362 -25.15 0.95 12.16
CA ASN A 362 -26.15 -0.09 11.93
C ASN A 362 -25.74 -1.05 10.81
N PHE A 363 -26.32 -2.25 10.82
CA PHE A 363 -26.33 -3.09 9.64
C PHE A 363 -27.42 -2.57 8.70
N THR A 364 -27.11 -2.43 7.42
CA THR A 364 -28.09 -1.98 6.42
C THR A 364 -28.02 -2.89 5.20
N LYS A 365 -29.17 -3.38 4.73
CA LYS A 365 -29.28 -4.20 3.52
C LYS A 365 -30.34 -3.63 2.61
N PHE A 366 -30.00 -3.48 1.34
CA PHE A 366 -30.95 -3.16 0.27
C PHE A 366 -31.13 -4.37 -0.63
N ASN A 367 -32.38 -4.77 -0.87
CA ASN A 367 -32.73 -5.88 -1.74
C ASN A 367 -33.37 -5.32 -3.02
N PHE A 368 -32.95 -5.86 -4.16
CA PHE A 368 -33.51 -5.63 -5.48
C PHE A 368 -33.80 -7.00 -6.12
N ASN A 369 -34.49 -7.03 -7.27
CA ASN A 369 -34.87 -8.29 -7.92
C ASN A 369 -33.64 -9.09 -8.39
N GLU A 370 -32.66 -8.40 -8.97
CA GLU A 370 -31.47 -9.00 -9.59
C GLU A 370 -30.28 -9.09 -8.63
N PHE A 371 -30.23 -8.27 -7.58
CA PHE A 371 -29.11 -8.23 -6.66
C PHE A 371 -29.50 -7.71 -5.27
N SER A 372 -28.62 -7.87 -4.28
CA SER A 372 -28.71 -7.19 -3.00
C SER A 372 -27.35 -6.69 -2.55
N VAL A 373 -27.35 -5.67 -1.72
CA VAL A 373 -26.12 -5.10 -1.13
C VAL A 373 -26.31 -4.95 0.36
N ALA A 374 -25.34 -5.45 1.13
CA ALA A 374 -25.37 -5.45 2.59
C ALA A 374 -24.12 -4.77 3.15
N PHE A 375 -24.33 -3.75 3.98
CA PHE A 375 -23.32 -2.98 4.68
C PHE A 375 -23.33 -3.37 6.17
N PRO A 376 -22.31 -4.10 6.66
CA PRO A 376 -22.14 -4.34 8.09
C PRO A 376 -21.95 -3.05 8.90
N LYS A 377 -22.16 -3.13 10.22
CA LYS A 377 -21.88 -2.03 11.16
C LYS A 377 -20.44 -1.52 10.99
N ASN A 378 -20.28 -0.20 10.94
CA ASN A 378 -19.03 0.52 10.72
C ASN A 378 -18.39 0.22 9.36
N THR A 379 -19.21 0.06 8.30
CA THR A 379 -18.67 0.03 6.93
C THR A 379 -18.17 1.41 6.49
N PHE A 380 -18.96 2.44 6.80
CA PHE A 380 -18.61 3.84 6.59
C PHE A 380 -18.17 4.50 7.91
N TYR A 381 -17.42 5.60 7.81
CA TYR A 381 -16.93 6.35 8.97
C TYR A 381 -17.96 7.30 9.59
N LYS A 382 -19.04 7.58 8.85
CA LYS A 382 -20.18 8.42 9.23
C LYS A 382 -21.40 7.99 8.41
N ASP A 383 -22.56 8.54 8.72
CA ASP A 383 -23.78 8.29 7.96
C ASP A 383 -23.63 8.77 6.52
N GLU A 384 -24.08 7.97 5.57
CA GLU A 384 -23.93 8.25 4.14
C GLU A 384 -25.24 8.00 3.38
N TYR A 385 -25.43 8.77 2.32
CA TYR A 385 -26.51 8.60 1.36
C TYR A 385 -25.91 8.07 0.05
N LEU A 386 -26.42 6.93 -0.41
CA LEU A 386 -25.86 6.21 -1.55
C LEU A 386 -26.75 6.33 -2.80
N ASP A 387 -26.11 6.24 -3.97
CA ASP A 387 -26.81 6.16 -5.27
C ASP A 387 -26.70 4.72 -5.75
N ILE A 388 -27.77 3.95 -5.54
CA ILE A 388 -27.81 2.51 -5.83
C ILE A 388 -28.85 2.25 -6.91
N LYS A 389 -28.43 1.64 -8.02
CA LYS A 389 -29.33 1.31 -9.12
C LYS A 389 -28.83 0.12 -9.92
N PHE A 390 -29.75 -0.50 -10.66
CA PHE A 390 -29.46 -1.58 -11.59
C PHE A 390 -29.92 -1.19 -12.99
N GLU A 391 -28.97 -1.08 -13.93
CA GLU A 391 -29.25 -0.67 -15.30
C GLU A 391 -28.39 -1.50 -16.25
N LYS A 392 -28.99 -2.04 -17.32
CA LYS A 392 -28.29 -2.81 -18.37
C LYS A 392 -27.42 -3.95 -17.82
N GLY A 393 -27.88 -4.65 -16.78
CA GLY A 393 -27.15 -5.76 -16.16
C GLY A 393 -26.08 -5.34 -15.13
N ILE A 394 -25.90 -4.03 -14.90
CA ILE A 394 -24.86 -3.49 -14.03
C ILE A 394 -25.47 -2.99 -12.72
N ALA A 395 -24.99 -3.52 -11.60
CA ALA A 395 -25.25 -2.99 -10.27
C ALA A 395 -24.28 -1.83 -9.98
N LYS A 396 -24.82 -0.61 -9.93
CA LYS A 396 -24.09 0.59 -9.50
C LYS A 396 -24.27 0.77 -8.00
N ILE A 397 -23.18 0.72 -7.25
CA ILE A 397 -23.14 0.91 -5.80
C ILE A 397 -22.38 2.22 -5.51
N HIS A 398 -23.04 3.35 -5.75
CA HIS A 398 -22.51 4.71 -5.62
C HIS A 398 -21.20 4.96 -6.40
N THR A 399 -20.76 6.23 -6.46
CA THR A 399 -19.45 6.55 -7.03
C THR A 399 -18.33 6.18 -6.04
N PRO A 400 -17.13 5.77 -6.48
CA PRO A 400 -16.04 5.38 -5.59
C PRO A 400 -15.33 6.58 -4.96
N THR A 401 -16.08 7.49 -4.33
CA THR A 401 -15.59 8.76 -3.75
C THR A 401 -15.72 8.85 -2.23
N ILE A 402 -16.25 7.80 -1.59
CA ILE A 402 -16.36 7.67 -0.14
C ILE A 402 -15.39 6.58 0.33
N PRO A 403 -14.55 6.83 1.36
CA PRO A 403 -13.66 5.81 1.91
C PRO A 403 -14.43 4.88 2.86
N LEU A 404 -14.11 3.58 2.82
CA LEU A 404 -14.74 2.54 3.62
C LEU A 404 -13.77 1.96 4.66
N ASP A 405 -14.28 1.69 5.86
CA ASP A 405 -13.51 1.03 6.93
C ASP A 405 -13.56 -0.49 6.81
N LYS A 406 -14.74 -1.04 6.47
CA LYS A 406 -15.00 -2.48 6.33
C LYS A 406 -15.48 -2.84 4.93
N ASN A 407 -15.43 -4.13 4.62
CA ASN A 407 -16.01 -4.65 3.38
C ASN A 407 -17.55 -4.65 3.48
N TYR A 408 -18.21 -4.41 2.36
CA TYR A 408 -19.63 -4.72 2.18
C TYR A 408 -19.78 -5.97 1.31
N THR A 409 -20.98 -6.56 1.33
CA THR A 409 -21.31 -7.75 0.53
C THR A 409 -22.22 -7.35 -0.62
N LEU A 410 -21.87 -7.78 -1.83
CA LEU A 410 -22.70 -7.68 -3.03
C LEU A 410 -23.11 -9.09 -3.45
N THR A 411 -24.40 -9.30 -3.67
CA THR A 411 -24.97 -10.60 -4.03
C THR A 411 -25.83 -10.46 -5.29
N PHE A 412 -25.55 -11.23 -6.33
CA PHE A 412 -26.37 -11.34 -7.54
C PHE A 412 -27.25 -12.59 -7.50
N ASN A 413 -28.47 -12.46 -8.01
CA ASN A 413 -29.36 -13.58 -8.28
C ASN A 413 -28.94 -14.27 -9.59
N VAL A 414 -28.74 -15.58 -9.54
CA VAL A 414 -28.30 -16.40 -10.69
C VAL A 414 -29.27 -17.52 -11.03
N LYS A 415 -30.51 -17.51 -10.50
CA LYS A 415 -31.52 -18.55 -10.75
C LYS A 415 -31.84 -18.76 -12.23
N LYS A 416 -31.72 -17.71 -13.05
CA LYS A 416 -31.98 -17.76 -14.49
C LYS A 416 -30.93 -18.53 -15.31
N TYR A 417 -29.76 -18.81 -14.72
CA TYR A 417 -28.68 -19.52 -15.39
C TYR A 417 -28.77 -21.01 -15.07
N ASN A 418 -28.39 -21.85 -16.03
CA ASN A 418 -28.22 -23.29 -15.78
C ASN A 418 -26.88 -23.57 -15.08
N ASP A 419 -26.66 -24.82 -14.65
CA ASP A 419 -25.48 -25.16 -13.86
C ASP A 419 -24.16 -25.09 -14.64
N ALA A 420 -24.18 -25.36 -15.95
CA ALA A 420 -23.00 -25.21 -16.80
C ALA A 420 -22.60 -23.74 -16.95
N GLU A 421 -23.57 -22.83 -17.10
CA GLU A 421 -23.33 -21.39 -17.13
C GLU A 421 -22.82 -20.89 -15.78
N LYS A 422 -23.45 -21.30 -14.67
CA LYS A 422 -23.03 -20.95 -13.31
C LYS A 422 -21.56 -21.30 -13.05
N GLN A 423 -21.09 -22.44 -13.55
CA GLN A 423 -19.68 -22.83 -13.41
C GLN A 423 -18.73 -21.80 -14.05
N GLN A 424 -19.11 -21.21 -15.18
CA GLN A 424 -18.28 -20.28 -15.96
C GLN A 424 -18.53 -18.80 -15.60
N LEU A 425 -19.53 -18.50 -14.76
CA LEU A 425 -19.89 -17.15 -14.35
C LEU A 425 -19.08 -16.64 -13.15
N TYR A 426 -18.81 -15.34 -13.11
CA TYR A 426 -18.16 -14.65 -12.00
C TYR A 426 -18.62 -13.19 -11.88
N ILE A 427 -18.44 -12.61 -10.70
CA ILE A 427 -18.67 -11.18 -10.45
C ILE A 427 -17.43 -10.40 -10.88
N ALA A 428 -17.62 -9.35 -11.68
CA ALA A 428 -16.57 -8.46 -12.14
C ALA A 428 -16.83 -7.02 -11.67
N ASN A 429 -15.76 -6.31 -11.32
CA ASN A 429 -15.77 -4.87 -11.09
C ASN A 429 -15.44 -4.13 -12.39
N LEU A 430 -16.22 -3.11 -12.70
CA LEU A 430 -16.14 -2.30 -13.93
C LEU A 430 -15.58 -0.90 -13.68
N GLU A 431 -14.69 -0.69 -12.69
CA GLU A 431 -13.99 0.60 -12.54
C GLU A 431 -13.21 0.96 -13.83
N TYR A 432 -12.71 -0.06 -14.54
CA TYR A 432 -12.10 0.06 -15.86
C TYR A 432 -12.87 -0.85 -16.85
N PRO A 433 -13.90 -0.35 -17.54
CA PRO A 433 -14.78 -1.19 -18.38
C PRO A 433 -14.04 -1.99 -19.47
N LYS A 434 -12.92 -1.46 -19.98
CA LYS A 434 -12.06 -2.16 -20.97
C LYS A 434 -11.32 -3.37 -20.36
N TYR A 435 -11.09 -3.36 -19.05
CA TYR A 435 -10.39 -4.41 -18.31
C TYR A 435 -11.17 -4.75 -17.03
N PRO A 436 -12.33 -5.41 -17.15
CA PRO A 436 -13.12 -5.84 -15.99
C PRO A 436 -12.26 -6.66 -15.03
N ARG A 437 -12.31 -6.32 -13.74
CA ARG A 437 -11.51 -7.01 -12.74
C ARG A 437 -12.32 -8.10 -12.07
N TYR A 438 -11.87 -9.34 -12.16
CA TYR A 438 -12.41 -10.45 -11.40
C TYR A 438 -12.55 -10.06 -9.91
N GLN A 439 -13.72 -10.34 -9.34
CA GLN A 439 -13.94 -10.33 -7.90
C GLN A 439 -14.08 -11.76 -7.43
N TYR A 440 -13.43 -12.08 -6.31
CA TYR A 440 -13.57 -13.40 -5.71
C TYR A 440 -15.05 -13.72 -5.48
N THR A 441 -15.55 -14.70 -6.25
CA THR A 441 -16.97 -15.00 -6.36
C THR A 441 -17.27 -16.28 -5.60
N ARG A 442 -18.04 -16.16 -4.53
CA ARG A 442 -18.57 -17.29 -3.78
C ARG A 442 -19.89 -17.70 -4.42
N LYS A 443 -19.98 -18.94 -4.87
CA LYS A 443 -21.11 -19.48 -5.62
C LYS A 443 -22.03 -20.28 -4.70
N ARG A 444 -23.33 -20.02 -4.79
CA ARG A 444 -24.42 -20.83 -4.22
C ARG A 444 -25.44 -21.10 -5.32
N ASP A 445 -26.32 -22.08 -5.13
CA ASP A 445 -27.24 -22.58 -6.17
C ASP A 445 -28.06 -21.49 -6.86
N SER A 446 -28.52 -20.50 -6.09
CA SER A 446 -29.37 -19.40 -6.57
C SER A 446 -28.73 -18.02 -6.49
N THR A 447 -27.57 -17.89 -5.84
CA THR A 447 -26.93 -16.58 -5.61
C THR A 447 -25.41 -16.64 -5.65
N PHE A 448 -24.80 -15.67 -6.30
CA PHE A 448 -23.35 -15.46 -6.28
C PHE A 448 -23.04 -14.20 -5.48
N PHE A 449 -22.00 -14.22 -4.65
CA PHE A 449 -21.65 -13.06 -3.84
C PHE A 449 -20.16 -12.81 -3.72
N THR A 450 -19.81 -11.54 -3.52
CA THR A 450 -18.46 -11.08 -3.25
C THR A 450 -18.45 -10.08 -2.10
N THR A 451 -17.28 -9.90 -1.49
CA THR A 451 -17.05 -8.92 -0.42
C THR A 451 -15.97 -7.95 -0.88
N THR A 452 -16.25 -6.65 -0.83
CA THR A 452 -15.36 -5.62 -1.36
C THR A 452 -15.36 -4.36 -0.51
N LYS A 453 -14.26 -3.61 -0.59
CA LYS A 453 -14.05 -2.29 0.04
C LYS A 453 -14.13 -1.14 -0.95
N THR A 454 -14.56 -1.42 -2.18
CA THR A 454 -14.59 -0.45 -3.27
C THR A 454 -16.02 -0.29 -3.76
N LEU A 455 -16.58 0.92 -3.63
CA LEU A 455 -17.84 1.28 -4.29
C LEU A 455 -17.67 1.31 -5.82
N GLY A 456 -18.76 1.33 -6.58
CA GLY A 456 -18.70 1.43 -8.04
C GLY A 456 -19.60 0.43 -8.76
N ASN A 457 -19.21 0.08 -9.99
CA ASN A 457 -20.02 -0.70 -10.91
C ASN A 457 -19.60 -2.18 -10.91
N TYR A 458 -20.59 -3.07 -10.86
CA TYR A 458 -20.39 -4.51 -10.83
C TYR A 458 -21.35 -5.24 -11.76
N THR A 459 -20.92 -6.34 -12.35
CA THR A 459 -21.75 -7.18 -13.23
C THR A 459 -21.36 -8.65 -13.08
N LEU A 460 -22.19 -9.55 -13.63
CA LEU A 460 -21.81 -10.93 -13.91
C LEU A 460 -21.19 -11.02 -15.32
N LEU A 461 -20.04 -11.70 -15.42
CA LEU A 461 -19.39 -12.05 -16.68
C LEU A 461 -19.19 -13.57 -16.75
N SER A 462 -19.07 -14.11 -17.96
CA SER A 462 -18.72 -15.51 -18.20
C SER A 462 -17.34 -15.60 -18.84
N ASP A 463 -16.56 -16.59 -18.42
CA ASP A 463 -15.29 -16.93 -19.03
C ASP A 463 -15.32 -18.41 -19.40
N LYS A 464 -15.14 -18.73 -20.68
CA LYS A 464 -15.14 -20.09 -21.25
C LYS A 464 -13.79 -20.49 -21.82
N ILE A 465 -12.80 -19.61 -21.71
CA ILE A 465 -11.54 -19.74 -22.45
C ILE A 465 -10.50 -20.32 -21.51
N LYS A 466 -9.91 -21.44 -21.93
CA LYS A 466 -8.84 -22.07 -21.14
C LYS A 466 -7.60 -21.17 -21.07
N PRO A 467 -6.87 -21.17 -19.93
CA PRO A 467 -5.56 -20.54 -19.84
C PRO A 467 -4.61 -21.00 -20.95
N ARG A 468 -3.73 -20.11 -21.41
CA ARG A 468 -2.68 -20.43 -22.37
C ARG A 468 -1.39 -20.78 -21.64
N ILE A 469 -0.70 -21.81 -22.13
CA ILE A 469 0.60 -22.27 -21.63
C ILE A 469 1.56 -22.34 -22.83
N SER A 470 2.75 -21.76 -22.71
CA SER A 470 3.80 -21.88 -23.72
C SER A 470 5.18 -22.10 -23.13
N LEU A 471 5.93 -23.02 -23.73
CA LEU A 471 7.34 -23.22 -23.39
C LEU A 471 8.15 -21.97 -23.77
N LEU A 472 9.04 -21.53 -22.89
CA LEU A 472 9.80 -20.31 -23.09
C LEU A 472 11.30 -20.62 -23.18
N TYR A 473 11.88 -20.39 -24.35
CA TYR A 473 13.30 -20.66 -24.69
C TYR A 473 13.69 -22.13 -24.82
N TRP A 474 12.73 -23.05 -24.82
CA TRP A 474 12.97 -24.46 -25.10
C TRP A 474 11.76 -25.10 -25.80
N LYS A 475 11.98 -26.26 -26.40
CA LYS A 475 10.98 -27.00 -27.19
C LYS A 475 10.87 -28.46 -26.70
N ASN A 476 9.77 -29.11 -27.06
CA ASN A 476 9.60 -30.54 -26.83
C ASN A 476 10.70 -31.35 -27.52
N ASN A 477 11.19 -32.41 -26.87
CA ASN A 477 12.30 -33.28 -27.29
C ASN A 477 13.66 -32.58 -27.43
N GLN A 478 13.89 -31.48 -26.70
CA GLN A 478 15.17 -30.75 -26.74
C GLN A 478 16.17 -31.20 -25.67
N TRP A 479 17.45 -31.25 -26.03
CA TRP A 479 18.56 -31.28 -25.07
C TRP A 479 18.77 -29.91 -24.42
N ILE A 480 18.61 -29.85 -23.09
CA ILE A 480 18.73 -28.62 -22.28
C ILE A 480 19.80 -28.76 -21.19
N SER A 481 20.85 -29.55 -21.48
CA SER A 481 21.95 -29.83 -20.55
C SER A 481 22.60 -28.55 -19.99
N ASN A 482 22.79 -27.53 -20.84
CA ASN A 482 23.36 -26.23 -20.50
C ASN A 482 22.38 -25.27 -19.77
N PHE A 483 21.10 -25.62 -19.63
CA PHE A 483 20.11 -24.74 -19.02
C PHE A 483 20.21 -24.84 -17.50
N LYS A 484 20.31 -23.69 -16.83
CA LYS A 484 20.21 -23.57 -15.37
C LYS A 484 18.75 -23.56 -14.89
N THR A 485 17.83 -23.14 -15.75
CA THR A 485 16.41 -23.00 -15.43
C THR A 485 15.51 -23.51 -16.55
N LEU A 486 14.32 -23.98 -16.18
CA LEU A 486 13.22 -24.27 -17.09
C LEU A 486 12.15 -23.19 -16.94
N LYS A 487 11.65 -22.64 -18.07
CA LYS A 487 10.69 -21.53 -18.06
C LYS A 487 9.46 -21.82 -18.92
N VAL A 488 8.32 -21.37 -18.43
CA VAL A 488 7.01 -21.47 -19.11
C VAL A 488 6.27 -20.15 -18.93
N LYS A 489 5.59 -19.68 -19.98
CA LYS A 489 4.69 -18.53 -19.91
C LYS A 489 3.25 -19.00 -19.76
N ILE A 490 2.52 -18.40 -18.83
CA ILE A 490 1.11 -18.63 -18.59
C ILE A 490 0.33 -17.33 -18.67
N SER A 491 -0.87 -17.38 -19.23
CA SER A 491 -1.74 -16.20 -19.34
C SER A 491 -3.21 -16.60 -19.45
N ASP A 492 -4.08 -15.71 -19.00
CA ASP A 492 -5.52 -15.83 -19.16
C ASP A 492 -6.12 -14.50 -19.66
N ILE A 493 -7.19 -14.56 -20.44
CA ILE A 493 -7.85 -13.38 -21.03
C ILE A 493 -9.21 -13.06 -20.40
N GLY A 494 -9.71 -13.90 -19.49
CA GLY A 494 -11.00 -13.75 -18.83
C GLY A 494 -10.85 -13.51 -17.34
N SER A 495 -11.17 -14.54 -16.55
CA SER A 495 -11.28 -14.49 -15.10
C SER A 495 -9.93 -14.40 -14.37
N GLY A 496 -8.83 -14.58 -15.08
CA GLY A 496 -7.46 -14.57 -14.56
C GLY A 496 -7.00 -15.95 -14.08
N ILE A 497 -5.69 -16.09 -13.90
CA ILE A 497 -5.08 -17.33 -13.39
C ILE A 497 -5.42 -17.51 -11.90
N LYS A 498 -5.89 -18.70 -11.53
CA LYS A 498 -6.14 -19.11 -10.14
C LYS A 498 -4.97 -19.90 -9.56
N ASN A 499 -4.53 -20.95 -10.26
CA ASN A 499 -3.48 -21.83 -9.76
C ASN A 499 -2.74 -22.55 -10.90
N TRP A 500 -1.58 -23.13 -10.58
CA TRP A 500 -0.85 -24.03 -11.44
C TRP A 500 -0.22 -25.17 -10.62
N ARG A 501 0.07 -26.28 -11.29
CA ARG A 501 0.84 -27.39 -10.73
C ARG A 501 1.81 -27.90 -11.79
N ALA A 502 3.09 -27.97 -11.46
CA ALA A 502 4.11 -28.50 -12.35
C ALA A 502 4.80 -29.73 -11.75
N THR A 503 5.20 -30.67 -12.60
CA THR A 503 5.98 -31.84 -12.22
C THR A 503 7.09 -32.11 -13.23
N ILE A 504 8.16 -32.74 -12.75
CA ILE A 504 9.14 -33.46 -13.57
C ILE A 504 9.12 -34.91 -13.12
N ASP A 505 8.90 -35.83 -14.07
CA ASP A 505 8.81 -37.27 -13.83
C ASP A 505 7.80 -37.62 -12.73
N GLY A 506 6.64 -36.95 -12.76
CA GLY A 506 5.56 -37.13 -11.79
C GLY A 506 5.78 -36.45 -10.43
N LYS A 507 6.99 -35.96 -10.12
CA LYS A 507 7.30 -35.31 -8.84
C LYS A 507 7.07 -33.80 -8.92
N TRP A 508 6.44 -33.20 -7.91
CA TRP A 508 6.23 -31.75 -7.84
C TRP A 508 7.55 -30.98 -7.83
N ILE A 509 7.56 -29.87 -8.56
CA ILE A 509 8.65 -28.92 -8.63
C ILE A 509 8.18 -27.51 -8.23
N LEU A 510 9.06 -26.77 -7.56
CA LEU A 510 8.79 -25.40 -7.15
C LEU A 510 8.96 -24.46 -8.35
N MET A 511 7.84 -24.01 -8.93
CA MET A 511 7.86 -22.96 -9.95
C MET A 511 7.69 -21.60 -9.29
N GLU A 512 8.68 -20.72 -9.43
CA GLU A 512 8.57 -19.31 -9.01
C GLU A 512 7.81 -18.51 -10.08
N TYR A 513 6.72 -17.83 -9.67
CA TYR A 513 5.87 -17.07 -10.58
C TYR A 513 6.20 -15.58 -10.60
N ASN A 514 6.66 -15.08 -11.74
CA ASN A 514 6.68 -13.65 -12.02
C ASN A 514 5.32 -13.23 -12.63
N HIS A 515 4.40 -12.82 -11.76
CA HIS A 515 3.04 -12.42 -12.17
C HIS A 515 3.01 -11.18 -13.09
N LYS A 516 4.03 -10.32 -13.03
CA LYS A 516 4.15 -9.12 -13.89
C LYS A 516 4.41 -9.50 -15.35
N LYS A 517 5.11 -10.61 -15.57
CA LYS A 517 5.50 -11.12 -16.90
C LYS A 517 4.70 -12.36 -17.33
N GLY A 518 3.96 -12.97 -16.42
CA GLY A 518 3.27 -14.24 -16.63
C GLY A 518 4.24 -15.41 -16.81
N ILE A 519 5.41 -15.39 -16.18
CA ILE A 519 6.47 -16.41 -16.38
C ILE A 519 6.65 -17.23 -15.11
N LEU A 520 6.58 -18.55 -15.25
CA LEU A 520 6.97 -19.53 -14.24
C LEU A 520 8.40 -20.00 -14.52
N THR A 521 9.23 -20.07 -13.48
CA THR A 521 10.63 -20.51 -13.57
C THR A 521 10.91 -21.61 -12.55
N TYR A 522 11.49 -22.73 -13.01
CA TYR A 522 12.10 -23.76 -12.15
C TYR A 522 13.62 -23.68 -12.23
N ASN A 523 14.30 -23.83 -11.10
CA ASN A 523 15.76 -23.89 -11.03
C ASN A 523 16.21 -25.36 -10.91
N PHE A 524 17.05 -25.83 -11.82
CA PHE A 524 17.53 -27.22 -11.81
C PHE A 524 18.43 -27.55 -10.61
N ASN A 525 18.94 -26.54 -9.90
CA ASN A 525 19.68 -26.75 -8.66
C ASN A 525 18.80 -27.21 -7.50
N ASP A 526 17.46 -27.10 -7.61
CA ASP A 526 16.56 -27.42 -6.50
C ASP A 526 16.43 -28.93 -6.23
N LYS A 527 16.49 -29.76 -7.28
CA LYS A 527 16.47 -31.22 -7.16
C LYS A 527 17.37 -31.87 -8.22
N LYS A 528 18.17 -32.85 -7.79
CA LYS A 528 18.93 -33.70 -8.71
C LYS A 528 17.96 -34.54 -9.54
N LEU A 529 18.18 -34.53 -10.84
CA LEU A 529 17.46 -35.38 -11.79
C LEU A 529 18.29 -36.65 -12.03
N VAL A 530 17.61 -37.80 -12.15
CA VAL A 530 18.24 -39.11 -12.36
C VAL A 530 17.94 -39.60 -13.77
N GLY A 531 18.96 -40.00 -14.52
CA GLY A 531 18.83 -40.35 -15.93
C GLY A 531 18.92 -39.13 -16.86
N SER A 532 18.70 -39.36 -18.16
CA SER A 532 18.91 -38.35 -19.20
C SER A 532 17.62 -37.87 -19.88
N LYS A 533 16.51 -38.60 -19.75
CA LYS A 533 15.21 -38.28 -20.34
C LYS A 533 14.22 -37.95 -19.23
N HIS A 534 13.56 -36.81 -19.34
CA HIS A 534 12.62 -36.30 -18.34
C HIS A 534 11.33 -35.80 -18.99
N ILE A 535 10.22 -35.94 -18.27
CA ILE A 535 8.90 -35.44 -18.70
C ILE A 535 8.49 -34.29 -17.78
N PHE A 536 8.44 -33.09 -18.34
CA PHE A 536 7.84 -31.92 -17.70
C PHE A 536 6.35 -31.88 -17.99
N LYS A 537 5.53 -31.74 -16.95
CA LYS A 537 4.08 -31.54 -17.07
C LYS A 537 3.65 -30.34 -16.26
N ILE A 538 2.76 -29.52 -16.81
CA ILE A 538 2.15 -28.38 -16.11
C ILE A 538 0.65 -28.33 -16.40
N VAL A 539 -0.13 -28.13 -15.33
CA VAL A 539 -1.57 -27.86 -15.39
C VAL A 539 -1.82 -26.46 -14.84
N VAL A 540 -2.62 -25.66 -15.54
CA VAL A 540 -2.98 -24.29 -15.15
C VAL A 540 -4.49 -24.16 -15.13
N SER A 541 -5.03 -23.51 -14.10
CA SER A 541 -6.46 -23.23 -13.96
C SER A 541 -6.75 -21.74 -13.81
N ASP A 542 -7.88 -21.31 -14.37
CA ASP A 542 -8.42 -19.96 -14.17
C ASP A 542 -9.32 -19.88 -12.92
N ASN A 543 -9.91 -18.71 -12.68
CA ASN A 543 -10.76 -18.46 -11.51
C ASN A 543 -12.18 -19.05 -11.62
N VAL A 544 -12.59 -19.57 -12.78
CA VAL A 544 -13.90 -20.21 -12.99
C VAL A 544 -13.82 -21.73 -13.19
N GLY A 545 -12.61 -22.29 -13.28
CA GLY A 545 -12.35 -23.73 -13.34
C GLY A 545 -11.91 -24.26 -14.70
N ASN A 546 -11.70 -23.41 -15.71
CA ASN A 546 -11.12 -23.87 -16.97
C ASN A 546 -9.67 -24.26 -16.76
N THR A 547 -9.32 -25.44 -17.25
CA THR A 547 -7.98 -26.01 -17.10
C THR A 547 -7.34 -26.24 -18.45
N ASN A 548 -6.03 -26.01 -18.51
CA ASN A 548 -5.19 -26.42 -19.62
C ASN A 548 -3.97 -27.17 -19.11
N GLU A 549 -3.48 -28.10 -19.91
CA GLU A 549 -2.32 -28.92 -19.60
C GLU A 549 -1.30 -28.85 -20.74
N LEU A 550 -0.01 -28.82 -20.38
CA LEU A 550 1.09 -29.00 -21.32
C LEU A 550 2.03 -30.08 -20.79
N SER A 551 2.41 -31.01 -21.65
CA SER A 551 3.43 -32.02 -21.39
C SER A 551 4.53 -31.91 -22.44
N ALA A 552 5.79 -31.93 -22.01
CA ALA A 552 6.95 -31.86 -22.89
C ALA A 552 8.09 -32.71 -22.34
N THR A 553 8.72 -33.49 -23.22
CA THR A 553 9.93 -34.25 -22.94
C THR A 553 11.14 -33.34 -23.14
N PHE A 554 12.14 -33.44 -22.26
CA PHE A 554 13.44 -32.84 -22.45
C PHE A 554 14.55 -33.81 -22.05
N TYR A 555 15.75 -33.56 -22.56
CA TYR A 555 16.93 -34.34 -22.23
C TYR A 555 17.95 -33.48 -21.48
N LYS A 556 18.48 -33.98 -20.37
CA LYS A 556 19.49 -33.29 -19.57
C LYS A 556 20.54 -34.30 -19.12
N LYS A 557 21.82 -34.06 -19.42
CA LYS A 557 22.90 -34.90 -18.88
C LYS A 557 22.87 -34.83 -17.35
N GLN A 558 22.96 -35.99 -16.71
CA GLN A 558 23.20 -36.05 -15.28
C GLN A 558 24.55 -35.39 -15.00
N VAL A 559 24.53 -34.33 -14.20
CA VAL A 559 25.76 -33.74 -13.68
C VAL A 559 26.20 -34.65 -12.55
N ASN A 560 27.38 -35.27 -12.69
CA ASN A 560 27.92 -36.19 -11.69
C ASN A 560 27.96 -35.54 -10.32
#